data_AF-A0A523NBF9-F1
#
_entry.id   AF-A0A523NBF9-F1
#
_cell.length_a   1.000
_cell.length_b   1.000
_cell.length_c   1.000
_cell.angle_alpha   90.00
_cell.angle_beta   90.00
_cell.angle_gamma   90.00
#
_symmetry.space_group_name_H-M   'P 1'
#
loop_
_entity.id
_entity.type
_entity.pdbx_description
1 polymer ?
#
loop_
_entity_poly.entity_id
_entity_poly.type
_entity_poly.pdbx_seq_one_letter_code
_entity_poly.pdbx_strand_id
1 'polypeptide(L)' 'MATTKNRHTAEQIVNKLRQADVELSKGATIALACKAIGVTEQTYYRWRREYGGLKVSQAKRLK' A
#
# COMPACT_ATOMS: atom_id res chain seq x y z
N MET A 1 -27.97 -6.39 13.44
CA MET A 1 -27.36 -6.54 12.10
C MET A 1 -25.96 -5.97 12.16
N ALA A 2 -24.94 -6.84 12.18
CA ALA A 2 -23.54 -6.42 12.26
C ALA A 2 -23.15 -5.74 10.94
N THR A 3 -22.67 -4.50 11.02
CA THR A 3 -22.14 -3.78 9.86
C THR A 3 -20.81 -4.41 9.48
N THR A 4 -20.84 -5.34 8.51
CA THR A 4 -19.67 -5.94 7.88
C THR A 4 -18.95 -4.87 7.04
N LYS A 5 -18.35 -3.90 7.71
CA LYS A 5 -17.36 -3.01 7.10
C LYS A 5 -16.20 -3.92 6.72
N ASN A 6 -16.02 -4.16 5.42
CA ASN A 6 -14.85 -4.77 4.79
C ASN A 6 -13.57 -4.09 5.30
N ARG A 7 -13.15 -4.44 6.51
CA ARG A 7 -11.92 -3.98 7.13
C ARG A 7 -10.85 -4.92 6.63
N HIS A 8 -10.06 -4.46 5.68
CA HIS A 8 -8.81 -5.13 5.36
C HIS A 8 -8.04 -5.32 6.67
N THR A 9 -7.58 -6.53 6.95
CA THR A 9 -6.73 -6.78 8.11
C THR A 9 -5.39 -6.07 7.92
N ALA A 10 -4.67 -5.80 9.02
CA ALA A 10 -3.34 -5.20 8.94
C ALA A 10 -2.41 -5.98 7.98
N GLU A 11 -2.49 -7.31 7.99
CA GLU A 11 -1.73 -8.18 7.10
C GLU A 11 -2.12 -8.01 5.62
N GLN A 12 -3.42 -7.93 5.33
CA GLN A 12 -3.91 -7.66 3.97
C GLN A 12 -3.45 -6.28 3.48
N ILE A 13 -3.48 -5.27 4.34
CA ILE A 13 -3.00 -3.93 4.02
C ILE A 13 -1.50 -3.95 3.71
N VAL A 14 -0.70 -4.60 4.55
CA VAL A 14 0.76 -4.70 4.35
C VAL A 14 1.08 -5.46 3.07
N ASN A 15 0.39 -6.55 2.77
CA ASN A 15 0.59 -7.30 1.53
C ASN A 15 0.23 -6.48 0.29
N LYS A 16 -0.89 -5.74 0.33
CA LYS A 16 -1.27 -4.80 -0.75
C LYS A 16 -0.24 -3.67 -0.91
N LEU A 17 0.23 -3.07 0.18
CA LEU A 17 1.29 -2.05 0.11
C LEU A 17 2.59 -2.61 -0.48
N ARG A 18 2.95 -3.86 -0.18
CA ARG A 18 4.12 -4.52 -0.79
C ARG A 18 3.92 -4.74 -2.30
N GLN A 19 2.74 -5.14 -2.73
CA GLN A 19 2.43 -5.30 -4.15
C GLN A 19 2.50 -3.96 -4.90
N ALA A 20 1.94 -2.89 -4.32
CA ALA A 20 2.08 -1.54 -4.88
C ALA A 20 3.55 -1.10 -4.99
N ASP A 21 4.37 -1.38 -3.97
CA ASP A 21 5.82 -1.06 -3.96
C ASP A 21 6.60 -1.79 -5.05
N VAL A 22 6.21 -3.03 -5.39
CA VAL A 22 6.77 -3.77 -6.53
C VAL A 22 6.42 -3.09 -7.86
N GLU A 23 5.17 -2.67 -8.04
CA GLU A 23 4.76 -1.95 -9.25
C GLU A 23 5.47 -0.60 -9.38
N LEU A 24 5.61 0.14 -8.27
CA LEU A 24 6.39 1.38 -8.23
C LEU A 24 7.87 1.15 -8.57
N SER A 25 8.46 0.05 -8.09
CA SER A 25 9.85 -0.32 -8.39
C SER A 25 10.06 -0.68 -9.87
N LYS A 26 9.01 -1.14 -10.56
CA LYS A 26 9.01 -1.35 -12.02
C LYS A 26 8.83 -0.03 -12.80
N GLY A 27 8.70 1.10 -12.13
CA GLY A 27 8.46 2.42 -12.73
C GLY A 27 6.99 2.76 -12.95
N ALA A 28 6.05 1.99 -12.42
CA ALA A 28 4.63 2.34 -12.51
C ALA A 28 4.32 3.58 -11.66
N THR A 29 3.27 4.31 -12.03
CA THR A 29 2.78 5.44 -11.24
C THR A 29 1.97 4.95 -10.04
N ILE A 30 1.78 5.80 -9.04
CA ILE A 30 0.96 5.50 -7.86
C ILE A 30 -0.47 5.14 -8.27
N ALA A 31 -1.04 5.84 -9.26
CA ALA A 31 -2.37 5.53 -9.79
C ALA A 31 -2.47 4.09 -10.35
N LEU A 32 -1.45 3.64 -11.09
CA LEU A 32 -1.40 2.26 -11.61
C LEU A 32 -1.19 1.24 -10.50
N ALA A 33 -0.30 1.52 -9.54
CA ALA A 33 -0.08 0.66 -8.38
C ALA A 33 -1.35 0.51 -7.53
N CYS A 34 -2.09 1.60 -7.32
CA CYS A 34 -3.38 1.61 -6.61
C CYS A 34 -4.43 0.78 -7.36
N LYS A 35 -4.50 0.93 -8.69
CA LYS A 35 -5.37 0.12 -9.55
C LYS A 35 -5.03 -1.36 -9.46
N ALA A 36 -3.74 -1.72 -9.43
CA ALA A 36 -3.28 -3.10 -9.33
C ALA A 36 -3.68 -3.79 -8.02
N ILE A 37 -3.75 -3.04 -6.91
CA ILE A 37 -4.13 -3.58 -5.58
C ILE A 37 -5.62 -3.36 -5.24
N GLY A 38 -6.37 -2.77 -6.17
CA GLY A 38 -7.81 -2.52 -6.05
C GLY A 38 -8.16 -1.51 -4.97
N VAL A 39 -7.37 -0.43 -4.82
CA VAL A 39 -7.64 0.64 -3.85
C VAL A 39 -7.56 2.01 -4.51
N THR A 40 -8.12 3.02 -3.83
CA THR A 40 -7.96 4.41 -4.24
C THR A 40 -6.64 4.97 -3.74
N GLU A 41 -6.11 6.00 -4.41
CA GLU A 41 -4.87 6.68 -4.00
C GLU A 41 -4.98 7.24 -2.58
N GLN A 42 -6.14 7.78 -2.20
CA GLN A 42 -6.40 8.23 -0.82
C GLN A 42 -6.23 7.10 0.20
N THR A 43 -6.74 5.91 -0.10
CA THR A 43 -6.59 4.72 0.77
C THR A 43 -5.13 4.30 0.85
N TYR A 44 -4.41 4.32 -0.28
CA TYR A 44 -2.99 4.02 -0.33
C TYR A 44 -2.16 4.97 0.53
N TYR A 45 -2.38 6.28 0.45
CA TYR A 45 -1.66 7.26 1.28
C TYR A 45 -1.98 7.10 2.77
N ARG A 46 -3.24 6.86 3.11
CA ARG A 46 -3.65 6.54 4.48
C ARG A 46 -2.94 5.30 5.01
N TRP A 47 -2.93 4.22 4.24
CA TRP A 47 -2.23 2.99 4.58
C TRP A 47 -0.72 3.18 4.65
N ARG A 48 -0.11 3.97 3.77
CA ARG A 48 1.32 4.32 3.86
C ARG A 48 1.64 5.08 5.14
N ARG A 49 0.75 5.94 5.64
CA ARG A 49 0.93 6.64 6.91
C ARG A 49 0.80 5.71 8.11
N GLU A 50 -0.17 4.80 8.11
CA GLU A 50 -0.46 3.90 9.23
C GLU A 50 0.42 2.64 9.26
N TYR A 51 0.76 2.09 8.09
CA TYR A 51 1.44 0.79 7.91
C TYR A 51 2.73 0.87 7.06
N GLY A 52 3.01 2.01 6.40
CA GLY A 52 4.19 2.15 5.54
C GLY A 52 5.52 2.27 6.29
N GLY A 53 5.49 2.62 7.58
CA GLY A 53 6.69 2.69 8.43
C GLY A 53 7.44 1.36 8.59
N LEU A 54 6.77 0.23 8.35
CA LEU A 54 7.38 -1.11 8.38
C LEU A 54 8.42 -1.35 7.26
N LYS A 55 8.47 -0.48 6.22
CA LYS A 55 9.41 -0.60 5.08
C LYS A 55 10.38 0.59 4.91
N VAL A 56 10.12 1.74 5.55
CA VAL A 56 10.86 2.99 5.25
C VAL A 56 12.35 2.93 5.60
N SER A 57 12.80 1.98 6.43
CA SER A 57 14.23 1.80 6.71
C SER A 57 15.06 1.27 5.53
N GLN A 58 14.46 0.75 4.44
CA GLN A 58 15.22 0.16 3.34
C GLN A 58 15.34 1.05 2.09
N ALA A 59 14.46 2.06 1.92
CA ALA A 59 14.46 2.92 0.73
C ALA A 59 15.47 4.10 0.79
N LYS A 60 16.18 4.29 1.91
CA LYS A 60 17.22 5.33 2.06
C LYS A 60 18.63 4.89 1.64
N ARG A 61 18.80 3.73 1.00
CA ARG A 61 20.09 3.25 0.48
C ARG A 61 20.08 3.08 -1.03
N LEU A 62 19.88 4.19 -1.74
CA LEU A 62 20.43 4.37 -3.08
C LEU A 62 21.08 5.77 -3.10
N LYS A 63 22.36 5.79 -2.72
CA LYS A 63 23.32 6.82 -3.11
C LYS A 63 24.41 6.11 -3.90
#